data_AF-A0A1B8CBE2-F1
#
_entry.id   AF-A0A1B8CBE2-F1
#
_cell.length_a   1.000
_cell.length_b   1.000
_cell.length_c   1.000
_cell.angle_alpha   90.00
_cell.angle_beta   90.00
_cell.angle_gamma   90.00
#
_symmetry.space_group_name_H-M   'P 1'
#
loop_
_entity.id
_entity.type
_entity.pdbx_description
1 polymer ?
#
loop_
_entity_poly.entity_id
_entity_poly.type
_entity_poly.pdbx_seq_one_letter_code
_entity_poly.pdbx_strand_id
1 'polypeptide(L)'
;MKTPSLTTALPVSFASASTASSPASDPLSQSAPKSTDLAPAASLQGIITCHLREEGPHVLAVTVSYSETTSTSGRVRSFRKLYQFVARPALVVRTKIGTVDGGWALEAQLENVGEEALVLEGVRLDTKSWFRARSLESLWDGEKGEKGKAVVGRGGVQQVCFVVEKVGEPDEIGEGGKVFMGVLNISWRGPMGNMGELSTGWLGLKLKQ
;
A
#
# COMPACT_ATOMS: atom_id res chain seq x y z
N MET A 1 4.54 -2.65 -31.91
CA MET A 1 4.75 -3.18 -30.55
C MET A 1 3.39 -3.16 -29.85
N LYS A 2 2.76 -4.33 -29.64
CA LYS A 2 1.46 -4.44 -28.95
C LYS A 2 1.73 -4.45 -27.44
N THR A 3 1.32 -3.40 -26.75
CA THR A 3 1.28 -3.36 -25.28
C THR A 3 0.19 -4.30 -24.79
N PRO A 4 0.45 -5.24 -23.87
CA PRO A 4 -0.61 -6.03 -23.25
C PRO A 4 -1.49 -5.07 -22.44
N SER A 5 -2.78 -5.09 -22.77
CA SER A 5 -3.81 -4.22 -22.25
C SER A 5 -4.18 -4.61 -20.81
N LEU A 6 -3.85 -3.75 -19.85
CA LEU A 6 -4.73 -3.55 -18.71
C LEU A 6 -5.90 -2.69 -19.19
N THR A 7 -7.12 -3.22 -19.06
CA THR A 7 -8.37 -2.68 -19.61
C THR A 7 -8.85 -1.42 -18.88
N THR A 8 -8.15 -0.99 -17.83
CA THR A 8 -8.52 0.20 -17.05
C THR A 8 -7.28 1.06 -16.81
N ALA A 9 -7.23 2.21 -17.48
CA ALA A 9 -6.23 3.23 -17.15
C ALA A 9 -6.53 3.76 -15.75
N LEU A 10 -5.57 3.67 -14.84
CA LEU A 10 -5.65 4.30 -13.52
C LEU A 10 -5.29 5.80 -13.70
N PRO A 11 -6.26 6.72 -13.58
CA PRO A 11 -5.93 8.14 -13.62
C PRO A 11 -5.10 8.48 -12.39
N VAL A 12 -3.99 9.17 -12.59
CA VAL A 12 -3.16 9.64 -11.48
C VAL A 12 -3.07 11.14 -11.52
N SER A 13 -3.44 11.80 -10.42
CA SER A 13 -3.39 13.24 -10.31
C SER A 13 -1.98 13.72 -9.96
N PHE A 14 -1.61 14.83 -10.57
CA PHE A 14 -0.40 15.55 -10.23
C PHE A 14 -0.73 16.53 -9.10
N ALA A 15 -0.29 16.22 -7.88
CA ALA A 15 -0.36 17.16 -6.78
C ALA A 15 0.85 18.09 -6.83
N SER A 16 0.62 19.38 -7.11
CA SER A 16 1.63 20.41 -6.86
C SER A 16 1.91 20.50 -5.36
N ALA A 17 3.17 20.75 -4.98
CA ALA A 17 3.65 20.76 -3.59
C ALA A 17 2.90 21.72 -2.63
N SER A 18 2.05 22.60 -3.16
CA SER A 18 1.23 23.55 -2.40
C SER A 18 -0.12 23.00 -1.90
N THR A 19 -0.48 21.74 -2.19
CA THR A 19 -1.76 21.17 -1.77
C THR A 19 -1.55 19.96 -0.87
N ALA A 20 -1.85 20.10 0.42
CA ALA A 20 -1.88 18.98 1.36
C ALA A 20 -2.96 17.98 0.92
N SER A 21 -2.58 16.72 0.65
CA SER A 21 -3.51 15.65 0.28
C SER A 21 -3.96 14.87 1.52
N SER A 22 -5.28 14.76 1.70
CA SER A 22 -5.89 13.84 2.67
C SER A 22 -5.81 12.39 2.15
N PRO A 23 -5.57 11.38 3.01
CA PRO A 23 -5.23 10.01 2.60
C PRO A 23 -6.44 9.13 2.20
N ALA A 24 -7.56 9.70 1.75
CA ALA A 24 -8.82 8.95 1.61
C ALA A 24 -9.54 9.13 0.25
N SER A 25 -8.82 9.43 -0.83
CA SER A 25 -9.43 9.59 -2.16
C SER A 25 -9.39 8.29 -2.96
N ASP A 26 -10.56 7.73 -3.22
CA ASP A 26 -10.81 6.60 -4.13
C ASP A 26 -10.18 6.89 -5.53
N PRO A 27 -9.31 6.01 -6.08
CA PRO A 27 -8.59 6.28 -7.33
C PRO A 27 -9.49 6.43 -8.57
N LEU A 28 -10.78 6.05 -8.50
CA LEU A 28 -11.70 6.17 -9.63
C LEU A 28 -12.41 7.53 -9.75
N SER A 29 -12.32 8.42 -8.74
CA SER A 29 -13.05 9.70 -8.73
C SER A 29 -12.15 10.94 -8.71
N GLN A 30 -10.95 10.87 -9.31
CA GLN A 30 -10.05 12.02 -9.37
C GLN A 30 -10.35 12.89 -10.60
N SER A 31 -10.79 14.12 -10.36
CA SER A 31 -11.00 15.14 -11.39
C SER A 31 -9.68 15.52 -12.07
N ALA A 32 -9.75 15.89 -13.34
CA ALA A 32 -8.58 16.36 -14.09
C ALA A 32 -7.91 17.52 -13.34
N PRO A 33 -6.56 17.57 -13.28
CA PRO A 33 -5.85 18.63 -12.60
C PRO A 33 -6.23 19.98 -13.21
N LYS A 34 -6.50 20.98 -12.35
CA LYS A 34 -6.80 22.35 -12.79
C LYS A 34 -5.62 22.88 -13.60
N SER A 35 -5.91 23.47 -14.76
CA SER A 35 -4.90 24.15 -15.59
C SER A 35 -4.25 25.26 -14.77
N THR A 36 -2.92 25.24 -14.70
CA THR A 36 -2.13 26.23 -13.95
C THR A 36 -1.37 27.07 -14.96
N ASP A 37 -1.47 28.40 -14.84
CA ASP A 37 -0.67 29.31 -15.65
C ASP A 37 0.75 29.40 -15.09
N LEU A 38 1.75 29.41 -15.97
CA LEU A 38 3.16 29.40 -15.60
C LEU A 38 3.83 30.65 -16.17
N ALA A 39 4.49 31.41 -15.30
CA ALA A 39 5.31 32.54 -15.72
C ALA A 39 6.48 32.06 -16.61
N PRO A 40 7.04 32.95 -17.46
CA PRO A 40 8.24 32.63 -18.24
C PRO A 40 9.36 32.08 -17.35
N ALA A 41 9.99 30.99 -17.80
CA ALA A 41 11.02 30.24 -17.06
C ALA A 41 10.59 29.59 -15.73
N ALA A 42 9.30 29.64 -15.37
CA ALA A 42 8.79 28.88 -14.23
C ALA A 42 8.60 27.40 -14.60
N SER A 43 8.66 26.52 -13.59
CA SER A 43 8.42 25.08 -13.73
C SER A 43 7.41 24.60 -12.72
N LEU A 44 6.54 23.68 -13.12
CA LEU A 44 5.64 22.97 -12.22
C LEU A 44 6.22 21.59 -11.88
N GLN A 45 6.44 21.34 -10.59
CA GLN A 45 6.98 20.07 -10.08
C GLN A 45 6.04 19.48 -9.03
N GLY A 46 6.04 18.16 -8.95
CA GLY A 46 5.10 17.41 -8.13
C GLY A 46 5.43 15.92 -8.17
N ILE A 47 4.93 15.21 -7.16
CA ILE A 47 5.14 13.78 -7.00
C ILE A 47 3.81 13.10 -7.28
N ILE A 48 3.85 12.09 -8.15
CA ILE A 48 2.71 11.26 -8.46
C ILE A 48 2.88 9.97 -7.65
N THR A 49 1.94 9.70 -6.75
CA THR A 49 1.91 8.47 -5.95
C THR A 49 0.77 7.59 -6.43
N CYS A 50 1.07 6.35 -6.78
CA CYS A 50 0.08 5.36 -7.19
C CYS A 50 0.40 4.03 -6.51
N HIS A 51 -0.62 3.41 -5.91
CA HIS A 51 -0.50 2.08 -5.34
C HIS A 51 -0.67 1.03 -6.44
N LEU A 52 0.43 0.43 -6.87
CA LEU A 52 0.44 -0.66 -7.84
C LEU A 52 0.15 -1.97 -7.10
N ARG A 53 -1.02 -2.55 -7.35
CA ARG A 53 -1.41 -3.85 -6.77
C ARG A 53 -0.93 -5.04 -7.59
N GLU A 54 -0.71 -4.83 -8.89
CA GLU A 54 -0.37 -5.89 -9.83
C GLU A 54 1.12 -5.94 -10.10
N GLU A 55 1.69 -7.14 -10.09
CA GLU A 55 3.08 -7.39 -10.49
C GLU A 55 3.23 -7.41 -12.02
N GLY A 56 4.45 -7.21 -12.49
CA GLY A 56 4.77 -7.31 -13.91
C GLY A 56 4.94 -5.97 -14.62
N PRO A 57 4.87 -5.98 -15.97
CA PRO A 57 5.20 -4.80 -16.77
C PRO A 57 4.09 -3.74 -16.72
N HIS A 58 4.46 -2.52 -16.36
CA HIS A 58 3.61 -1.35 -16.32
C HIS A 58 4.12 -0.24 -17.22
N VAL A 59 3.21 0.62 -17.69
CA VAL A 59 3.54 1.80 -18.49
C VAL A 59 2.85 3.03 -17.90
N LEU A 60 3.63 3.99 -17.42
CA LEU A 60 3.15 5.31 -17.06
C LEU A 60 3.11 6.20 -18.32
N ALA A 61 1.90 6.56 -18.74
CA ALA A 61 1.68 7.50 -19.83
C ALA A 61 1.48 8.92 -19.29
N VAL A 62 2.45 9.80 -19.54
CA VAL A 62 2.39 11.21 -19.14
C VAL A 62 2.06 12.05 -20.36
N THR A 63 0.92 12.75 -20.32
CA THR A 63 0.54 13.72 -21.35
C THR A 63 0.53 15.11 -20.75
N VAL A 64 1.30 16.02 -21.33
CA VAL A 64 1.31 17.45 -21.00
C VAL A 64 0.61 18.18 -22.13
N SER A 65 -0.43 18.93 -21.80
CA SER A 65 -1.12 19.82 -22.74
C SER A 65 -1.00 21.25 -22.24
N TYR A 66 -0.58 22.16 -23.11
CA TYR A 66 -0.52 23.59 -22.79
C TYR A 66 -1.12 24.42 -23.93
N SER A 67 -1.77 25.51 -23.56
CA SER A 67 -2.27 26.53 -24.48
C SER A 67 -1.34 27.73 -24.42
N GLU A 68 -0.79 28.12 -25.56
CA GLU A 68 -0.07 29.39 -25.66
C GLU A 68 -1.10 30.51 -25.80
N THR A 69 -1.13 31.47 -24.87
CA THR A 69 -2.03 32.63 -24.91
C THR A 69 -1.25 33.85 -25.38
N THR A 70 -0.79 33.83 -26.63
CA THR A 70 -0.33 35.06 -27.29
C THR A 70 -1.54 35.79 -27.88
N SER A 71 -1.49 37.13 -27.97
CA SER A 71 -2.57 38.03 -28.40
C SER A 71 -3.25 37.67 -29.74
N THR A 72 -2.72 36.71 -30.48
CA THR A 72 -3.10 36.39 -31.86
C THR A 72 -3.30 34.89 -32.11
N SER A 73 -3.09 34.00 -31.14
CA SER A 73 -3.22 32.54 -31.37
C SER A 73 -3.49 31.76 -30.08
N GLY A 74 -4.63 31.07 -30.01
CA GLY A 74 -4.98 30.13 -28.93
C GLY A 74 -4.60 28.68 -29.23
N ARG A 75 -3.37 28.44 -29.69
CA ARG A 75 -2.96 27.10 -30.14
C ARG A 75 -2.67 26.19 -28.94
N VAL A 76 -3.44 25.11 -28.83
CA VAL A 76 -3.17 24.02 -27.88
C VAL A 76 -2.11 23.09 -28.47
N ARG A 77 -1.11 22.73 -27.67
CA ARG A 77 -0.10 21.72 -28.00
C ARG A 77 -0.11 20.64 -26.92
N SER A 78 0.10 19.40 -27.34
CA SER A 78 0.16 18.25 -26.44
C SER A 78 1.39 17.40 -26.73
N PHE A 79 2.06 16.97 -25.67
CA PHE A 79 3.20 16.06 -25.71
C PHE A 79 2.93 14.85 -24.83
N ARG A 80 3.20 13.64 -25.32
CA ARG A 80 3.01 12.39 -24.58
C ARG A 80 4.32 11.63 -24.48
N LYS A 81 4.69 11.24 -23.26
CA LYS A 81 5.85 10.38 -22.97
C LYS A 81 5.39 9.13 -22.22
N LEU A 82 5.92 7.99 -22.62
CA LEU A 82 5.66 6.70 -21.98
C LEU A 82 6.89 6.27 -21.19
N TYR A 83 6.70 5.85 -19.95
CA TYR A 83 7.72 5.27 -19.09
C TYR A 83 7.34 3.83 -18.79
N GLN A 84 8.15 2.87 -19.25
CA GLN A 84 7.93 1.46 -19.00
C GLN A 84 8.78 1.00 -17.82
N PHE A 85 8.19 0.24 -16.91
CA PHE A 85 8.86 -0.33 -15.76
C PHE A 85 8.22 -1.67 -15.37
N VAL A 86 8.85 -2.41 -14.47
CA VAL A 86 8.34 -3.71 -13.99
C VAL A 86 8.15 -3.63 -12.49
N ALA A 87 6.92 -3.84 -12.03
CA ALA A 87 6.61 -4.00 -10.61
C ALA A 87 7.03 -5.40 -10.16
N ARG A 88 7.81 -5.47 -9.10
CA ARG A 88 8.26 -6.73 -8.48
C ARG A 88 7.79 -6.78 -7.02
N PRO A 89 7.56 -7.96 -6.45
CA PRO A 89 7.25 -8.09 -5.04
C PRO A 89 8.40 -7.56 -4.19
N ALA A 90 8.07 -6.84 -3.11
CA ALA A 90 9.03 -6.37 -2.12
C ALA A 90 9.07 -7.28 -0.88
N LEU A 91 7.90 -7.78 -0.46
CA LEU A 91 7.74 -8.65 0.70
C LEU A 91 6.92 -9.87 0.34
N VAL A 92 7.35 -11.03 0.83
CA VAL A 92 6.55 -12.25 0.89
C VAL A 92 6.13 -12.48 2.33
N VAL A 93 4.83 -12.74 2.53
CA VAL A 93 4.26 -12.99 3.85
C VAL A 93 3.80 -14.43 3.94
N ARG A 94 4.31 -15.17 4.94
CA ARG A 94 3.82 -16.51 5.27
C ARG A 94 3.22 -16.47 6.67
N THR A 95 1.96 -16.86 6.81
CA THR A 95 1.25 -16.83 8.09
C THR A 95 0.96 -18.24 8.59
N LYS A 96 1.06 -18.43 9.90
CA LYS A 96 0.65 -19.66 10.59
C LYS A 96 -0.18 -19.28 11.80
N ILE A 97 -1.21 -20.07 12.10
CA ILE A 97 -2.02 -19.85 13.29
C ILE A 97 -1.98 -21.11 14.15
N GLY A 98 -1.63 -20.93 15.42
CA GLY A 98 -1.59 -21.95 16.46
C GLY A 98 -2.55 -21.65 17.59
N THR A 99 -2.88 -22.67 18.39
CA THR A 99 -3.67 -22.53 19.62
C THR A 99 -2.76 -22.24 20.80
N VAL A 100 -3.18 -21.33 21.67
CA VAL A 100 -2.53 -21.02 22.95
C VAL A 100 -3.57 -20.95 24.06
N ASP A 101 -3.15 -20.95 25.32
CA ASP A 101 -4.07 -20.84 26.45
C ASP A 101 -4.89 -19.55 26.34
N GLY A 102 -6.21 -19.69 26.25
CA GLY A 102 -7.14 -18.56 26.15
C GLY A 102 -7.34 -17.98 24.75
N GLY A 103 -6.73 -18.53 23.69
CA GLY A 103 -6.92 -18.03 22.33
C GLY A 103 -6.00 -18.64 21.28
N TRP A 104 -5.47 -17.78 20.41
CA TRP A 104 -4.66 -18.18 19.26
C TRP A 104 -3.41 -17.33 19.12
N ALA A 105 -2.33 -17.92 18.64
CA ALA A 105 -1.12 -17.22 18.24
C ALA A 105 -1.07 -17.17 16.71
N LEU A 106 -1.00 -15.96 16.15
CA LEU A 106 -0.84 -15.71 14.73
C LEU A 106 0.60 -15.27 14.47
N GLU A 107 1.37 -16.18 13.88
CA GLU A 107 2.75 -15.94 13.46
C GLU A 107 2.76 -15.49 12.00
N ALA A 108 3.54 -14.47 11.69
CA ALA A 108 3.80 -14.05 10.33
C ALA A 108 5.30 -13.89 10.07
N GLN A 109 5.76 -14.52 9.01
CA GLN A 109 7.10 -14.40 8.49
C GLN A 109 7.09 -13.40 7.34
N LEU A 110 7.77 -12.27 7.53
CA LEU A 110 7.97 -11.22 6.54
C LEU A 110 9.35 -11.40 5.91
N GLU A 111 9.41 -11.87 4.67
CA GLU A 111 10.65 -12.07 3.93
C GLU A 111 10.83 -10.95 2.91
N ASN A 112 11.96 -10.24 2.97
CA ASN A 112 12.34 -9.27 1.95
C ASN A 112 12.90 -9.99 0.72
N VAL A 113 12.08 -10.09 -0.31
CA VAL A 113 12.45 -10.65 -1.62
C VAL A 113 12.86 -9.58 -2.62
N GLY A 114 12.82 -8.31 -2.23
CA GLY A 114 13.30 -7.20 -3.03
C GLY A 114 14.82 -7.16 -3.13
N GLU A 115 15.31 -6.31 -4.02
CA GLU A 115 16.76 -6.11 -4.22
C GLU A 115 17.38 -5.19 -3.16
N GLU A 116 16.56 -4.43 -2.44
CA GLU A 116 16.98 -3.35 -1.56
C GLU A 116 16.49 -3.57 -0.13
N ALA A 117 17.19 -2.97 0.85
CA ALA A 117 16.76 -3.02 2.24
C ALA A 117 15.46 -2.26 2.46
N LEU A 118 14.59 -2.80 3.33
CA LEU A 118 13.31 -2.20 3.69
C LEU A 118 13.33 -1.82 5.18
N VAL A 119 12.74 -0.67 5.50
CA VAL A 119 12.47 -0.24 6.87
C VAL A 119 10.99 -0.44 7.13
N LEU A 120 10.63 -1.47 7.89
CA LEU A 120 9.26 -1.71 8.32
C LEU A 120 8.84 -0.58 9.28
N GLU A 121 7.78 0.15 8.91
CA GLU A 121 7.24 1.28 9.69
C GLU A 121 5.97 0.89 10.47
N GLY A 122 5.32 -0.19 10.09
CA GLY A 122 4.15 -0.69 10.80
C GLY A 122 3.80 -2.12 10.43
N VAL A 123 3.50 -2.93 11.44
CA VAL A 123 2.96 -4.28 11.28
C VAL A 123 1.79 -4.41 12.24
N ARG A 124 0.57 -4.49 11.70
CA ARG A 124 -0.66 -4.48 12.51
C ARG A 124 -1.63 -5.56 12.06
N LEU A 125 -2.31 -6.17 13.02
CA LEU A 125 -3.39 -7.11 12.76
C LEU A 125 -4.74 -6.41 13.00
N ASP A 126 -5.43 -6.04 11.93
CA ASP A 126 -6.76 -5.45 12.03
C ASP A 126 -7.78 -6.57 12.22
N THR A 127 -8.32 -6.70 13.44
CA THR A 127 -9.26 -7.76 13.81
C THR A 127 -10.72 -7.37 13.60
N LYS A 128 -11.61 -8.37 13.49
CA LYS A 128 -13.05 -8.15 13.66
C LYS A 128 -13.37 -7.68 15.09
N SER A 129 -14.52 -7.04 15.27
CA SER A 129 -15.00 -6.45 16.55
C SER A 129 -14.98 -7.39 17.75
N TRP A 130 -15.16 -8.69 17.52
CA TRP A 130 -15.24 -9.72 18.55
C TRP A 130 -13.91 -10.43 18.82
N PHE A 131 -12.82 -9.96 18.21
CA PHE A 131 -11.45 -10.36 18.48
C PHE A 131 -10.61 -9.19 18.95
N ARG A 132 -9.74 -9.46 19.91
CA ARG A 132 -8.67 -8.54 20.30
C ARG A 132 -7.33 -9.19 19.95
N ALA A 133 -6.54 -8.49 19.16
CA ALA A 133 -5.14 -8.86 18.93
C ALA A 133 -4.22 -7.97 19.78
N ARG A 134 -3.16 -8.57 20.30
CA ARG A 134 -2.02 -7.87 20.90
C ARG A 134 -0.75 -8.34 20.21
N SER A 135 0.12 -7.42 19.81
CA SER A 135 1.44 -7.81 19.33
C SER A 135 2.25 -8.35 20.50
N LEU A 136 3.04 -9.41 20.27
CA LEU A 136 4.01 -9.85 21.27
C LEU A 136 5.23 -8.92 21.31
N GLU A 137 5.48 -8.20 20.22
CA GLU A 137 6.59 -7.28 20.11
C GLU A 137 6.12 -5.87 20.48
N SER A 138 6.70 -5.32 21.56
CA SER A 138 6.49 -3.93 21.97
C SER A 138 6.91 -2.91 20.89
N LEU A 139 7.59 -3.36 19.83
CA LEU A 139 8.03 -2.54 18.71
C LEU A 139 6.85 -1.95 17.92
N TRP A 140 5.73 -2.69 17.81
CA TRP A 140 4.60 -2.33 16.93
C TRP A 140 3.41 -1.73 17.68
N ASP A 141 3.21 -2.14 18.94
CA ASP A 141 2.20 -1.58 19.85
C ASP A 141 2.81 -0.38 20.58
N GLY A 142 2.69 0.80 19.96
CA GLY A 142 3.31 2.04 20.43
C GLY A 142 2.71 2.61 21.73
N GLU A 143 2.81 1.89 22.86
CA GLU A 143 2.38 2.36 24.18
C GLU A 143 3.19 3.58 24.69
N LYS A 144 4.38 3.83 24.14
CA LYS A 144 5.28 4.95 24.52
C LYS A 144 5.57 5.97 23.42
N GLY A 145 4.75 6.01 22.36
CA GLY A 145 4.83 7.06 21.33
C GLY A 145 5.95 6.93 20.29
N GLU A 146 6.89 5.99 20.45
CA GLU A 146 7.81 5.59 19.38
C GLU A 146 7.38 4.23 18.82
N LYS A 147 6.74 4.25 17.63
CA LYS A 147 6.61 3.03 16.82
C LYS A 147 8.01 2.64 16.40
N GLY A 148 8.47 1.48 16.83
CA GLY A 148 9.77 1.00 16.46
C GLY A 148 9.84 0.67 14.96
N LYS A 149 11.04 0.81 14.40
CA LYS A 149 11.33 0.50 13.00
C LYS A 149 12.24 -0.72 12.94
N ALA A 150 11.92 -1.69 12.09
CA ALA A 150 12.78 -2.83 11.84
C ALA A 150 13.39 -2.72 10.45
N VAL A 151 14.70 -2.90 10.33
CA VAL A 151 15.38 -2.92 9.02
C VAL A 151 15.54 -4.37 8.57
N VAL A 152 14.95 -4.69 7.42
CA VAL A 152 15.04 -6.01 6.81
C VAL A 152 15.85 -5.90 5.52
N GLY A 153 17.10 -6.38 5.58
CA GLY A 153 17.97 -6.44 4.41
C GLY A 153 17.46 -7.40 3.34
N ARG A 154 18.08 -7.40 2.16
CA ARG A 154 17.76 -8.33 1.08
C ARG A 154 17.88 -9.79 1.53
N GLY A 155 16.85 -10.60 1.27
CA GLY A 155 16.76 -11.99 1.74
C GLY A 155 16.57 -12.12 3.26
N GLY A 156 16.49 -10.99 3.97
CA GLY A 156 16.26 -10.96 5.40
C GLY A 156 14.82 -11.37 5.73
N VAL A 157 14.67 -11.91 6.94
CA VAL A 157 13.38 -12.36 7.46
C VAL A 157 13.12 -11.69 8.80
N GLN A 158 11.95 -11.05 8.92
CA GLN A 158 11.40 -10.59 10.19
C GLN A 158 10.24 -11.50 10.57
N GLN A 159 10.35 -12.16 11.73
CA GLN A 159 9.21 -12.85 12.34
C GLN A 159 8.43 -11.86 13.18
N VAL A 160 7.11 -11.96 13.17
CA VAL A 160 6.21 -11.23 14.08
C VAL A 160 5.15 -12.18 14.60
N CYS A 161 4.66 -11.95 15.81
CA CYS A 161 3.62 -12.77 16.41
C CYS A 161 2.57 -11.92 17.11
N PHE A 162 1.30 -12.30 16.95
CA PHE A 162 0.16 -11.69 17.61
C PHE A 162 -0.56 -12.75 18.44
N VAL A 163 -0.96 -12.39 19.65
CA VAL A 163 -1.92 -13.19 20.43
C VAL A 163 -3.30 -12.64 20.18
N VAL A 164 -4.22 -13.51 19.78
CA VAL A 164 -5.60 -13.19 19.42
C VAL A 164 -6.53 -13.87 20.40
N GLU A 165 -7.37 -13.07 21.06
CA GLU A 165 -8.31 -13.50 22.08
C GLU A 165 -9.74 -13.21 21.61
N LYS A 166 -10.66 -14.14 21.87
CA LYS A 166 -12.10 -13.92 21.64
C LYS A 166 -12.62 -13.00 22.76
N VAL A 167 -13.15 -11.84 22.39
CA VAL A 167 -13.70 -10.84 23.33
C VAL A 167 -15.21 -10.62 23.19
N GLY A 168 -15.83 -11.23 22.18
CA GLY A 168 -17.27 -11.19 21.95
C GLY A 168 -17.74 -12.40 21.15
N GLU A 169 -19.05 -12.51 20.93
CA GLU A 169 -19.61 -13.55 20.08
C GLU A 169 -19.46 -13.19 18.59
N PRO A 170 -19.26 -14.19 17.70
CA PRO A 170 -19.17 -13.94 16.28
C PRO A 170 -20.52 -13.49 15.73
N ASP A 171 -20.56 -12.31 15.12
CA ASP A 171 -21.75 -11.86 14.37
C ASP A 171 -21.97 -12.71 13.10
N GLU A 172 -20.90 -13.31 12.55
CA GLU A 172 -20.92 -14.13 11.33
C GLU A 172 -19.89 -15.26 11.38
N ILE A 173 -20.35 -16.51 11.29
CA ILE A 173 -19.51 -17.68 11.04
C ILE A 173 -19.44 -17.87 9.52
N GLY A 174 -18.24 -17.88 8.94
CA GLY A 174 -18.06 -18.09 7.51
C GLY A 174 -18.51 -19.49 7.08
N GLU A 175 -18.87 -19.64 5.80
CA GLU A 175 -19.27 -20.93 5.22
C GLU A 175 -18.29 -22.05 5.61
N GLY A 176 -18.83 -23.18 6.05
CA GLY A 176 -18.05 -24.36 6.45
C GLY A 176 -17.36 -24.26 7.82
N GLY A 177 -17.80 -23.39 8.72
CA GLY A 177 -17.28 -23.29 10.09
C GLY A 177 -15.93 -22.57 10.17
N LYS A 178 -15.60 -21.77 9.14
CA LYS A 178 -14.38 -20.96 9.13
C LYS A 178 -14.63 -19.65 9.88
N VAL A 179 -13.76 -19.40 10.85
CA VAL A 179 -13.75 -18.18 11.64
C VAL A 179 -12.63 -17.28 11.13
N PHE A 180 -13.02 -16.11 10.62
CA PHE A 180 -12.08 -15.07 10.18
C PHE A 180 -11.78 -14.11 11.32
N MET A 181 -10.49 -13.99 11.66
CA MET A 181 -10.00 -13.20 12.78
C MET A 181 -9.69 -11.76 12.37
N GLY A 182 -8.99 -11.59 11.25
CA GLY A 182 -8.51 -10.28 10.83
C GLY A 182 -7.64 -10.30 9.58
N VAL A 183 -7.06 -9.15 9.28
CA VAL A 183 -6.16 -8.91 8.15
C VAL A 183 -4.85 -8.33 8.66
N LEU A 184 -3.72 -8.90 8.23
CA LEU A 184 -2.41 -8.36 8.56
C LEU A 184 -2.05 -7.26 7.56
N ASN A 185 -1.74 -6.07 8.07
CA ASN A 185 -1.28 -4.93 7.29
C ASN A 185 0.17 -4.61 7.63
N ILE A 186 0.99 -4.46 6.60
CA ILE A 186 2.41 -4.16 6.70
C ILE A 186 2.70 -2.91 5.87
N SER A 187 3.41 -1.95 6.46
CA SER A 187 3.92 -0.77 5.77
C SER A 187 5.43 -0.64 5.96
N TRP A 188 6.11 -0.14 4.94
CA TRP A 188 7.55 0.03 4.95
C TRP A 188 8.02 1.20 4.10
N ARG A 189 9.28 1.59 4.30
CA ARG A 189 10.03 2.45 3.39
C ARG A 189 11.20 1.74 2.76
N GLY A 190 11.32 1.85 1.45
CA GLY A 190 12.50 1.46 0.68
C GLY A 190 13.51 2.60 0.54
N PRO A 191 14.51 2.43 -0.34
CA PRO A 191 15.49 3.46 -0.65
C PRO A 191 14.83 4.77 -1.09
N MET A 192 15.50 5.89 -0.80
CA MET A 192 15.02 7.25 -1.12
C MET A 192 13.66 7.62 -0.52
N GLY A 193 13.17 6.86 0.46
CA GLY A 193 11.91 7.14 1.15
C GLY A 193 10.65 6.64 0.42
N ASN A 194 10.80 5.78 -0.59
CA ASN A 194 9.67 5.17 -1.29
C ASN A 194 8.80 4.36 -0.32
N MET A 195 7.51 4.65 -0.26
CA MET A 195 6.58 3.96 0.63
C MET A 195 5.99 2.73 -0.05
N GLY A 196 5.88 1.63 0.70
CA GLY A 196 5.17 0.43 0.29
C GLY A 196 4.21 -0.06 1.37
N GLU A 197 3.14 -0.71 0.94
CA GLU A 197 2.14 -1.32 1.81
C GLU A 197 1.69 -2.67 1.24
N LEU A 198 1.39 -3.62 2.13
CA LEU A 198 0.88 -4.93 1.81
C LEU A 198 -0.17 -5.32 2.86
N SER A 199 -1.35 -5.74 2.39
CA SER A 199 -2.39 -6.35 3.22
C SER A 199 -2.58 -7.80 2.82
N THR A 200 -2.66 -8.70 3.78
CA THR A 200 -3.01 -10.10 3.51
C THR A 200 -4.49 -10.23 3.17
N GLY A 201 -4.91 -11.40 2.69
CA GLY A 201 -6.32 -11.80 2.76
C GLY A 201 -6.78 -12.02 4.20
N TRP A 202 -8.07 -12.31 4.37
CA TRP A 202 -8.64 -12.66 5.66
C TRP A 202 -7.98 -13.90 6.27
N LEU A 203 -7.34 -13.71 7.40
CA LEU A 203 -6.70 -14.75 8.20
C LEU A 203 -7.74 -15.38 9.12
N GLY A 204 -7.75 -16.70 9.22
CA GLY A 204 -8.76 -17.42 9.97
C GLY A 204 -8.54 -18.92 10.01
N LEU A 205 -9.28 -19.58 10.88
CA LEU A 205 -9.18 -21.01 11.16
C LEU A 205 -10.49 -21.68 10.82
N LYS A 206 -10.43 -22.98 10.53
CA LYS A 206 -11.60 -23.83 10.64
C LYS A 206 -11.71 -24.29 12.09
N LEU A 207 -12.82 -23.99 12.76
CA LEU A 207 -13.11 -24.62 14.04
C LEU A 207 -13.42 -26.10 13.76
N LYS A 208 -12.73 -27.02 14.45
CA LYS A 208 -13.16 -28.42 14.47
C LYS A 208 -14.42 -28.46 15.35
N GLN A 209 -15.54 -28.88 14.76
CA GLN A 209 -16.73 -29.27 15.52
C GLN A 209 -16.43 -30.53 16.34
#